data_AF-A0A960N312-F1
#
_entry.id   AF-A0A960N312-F1
#
_cell.length_a   1.000
_cell.length_b   1.000
_cell.length_c   1.000
_cell.angle_alpha   90.00
_cell.angle_beta   90.00
_cell.angle_gamma   90.00
#
_symmetry.space_group_name_H-M   'P 1'
#
loop_
_entity.id
_entity.type
_entity.pdbx_description
1 polymer ?
#
loop_
_entity_poly.entity_id
_entity_poly.type
_entity_poly.pdbx_seq_one_letter_code
_entity_poly.pdbx_strand_id
1 'polypeptide(L)'
;MMTLLLLLAVGFLAYSNGANDNFKGVASLFGSRTTSYRVAIGWATACTFAGSVASIFLAQALLKTFSGKGLVPDSLAQTETYLLAVAVGAGATVILATLTGFPISTTHALTGAMVGSGWVAVGAAVQLGVLGRSIVLPLLLSPLLAVALGALLYALLRWTRLRAGITKEWCVCVGREVTETIPMPQPAHALALQAEAPALSASLDEIRHCEQRYAGRFWGIQCQSLMDGAHFLSAGIVSFARGLNDTPKMAALLLVLPAVGARWSLITVALAIAIGGMLSARKVAETMSHKITGMNHGQGFSANLATGLLVTSASLFGLPVSTTHVSVGSLLGIGLTSRQADFRVVRNILLSWVVTLPCAALIAGVVYWVVAR
;
A
#
# COMPACT_ATOMS: atom_id res chain seq x y z
N MET A 1 -27.04 -11.91 18.46
CA MET A 1 -27.12 -10.64 17.70
C MET A 1 -25.77 -9.94 17.65
N MET A 2 -25.15 -9.64 18.80
CA MET A 2 -23.86 -8.94 18.89
C MET A 2 -22.72 -9.64 18.13
N THR A 3 -22.60 -10.97 18.26
CA THR A 3 -21.61 -11.78 17.54
C THR A 3 -21.67 -11.60 16.01
N LEU A 4 -22.88 -11.54 15.45
CA LEU A 4 -23.08 -11.32 14.02
C LEU A 4 -22.66 -9.90 13.63
N LEU A 5 -23.01 -8.89 14.44
CA LEU A 5 -22.59 -7.51 14.21
C LEU A 5 -21.06 -7.38 14.23
N LEU A 6 -20.39 -8.04 15.18
CA LEU A 6 -18.93 -8.07 15.25
C LEU A 6 -18.31 -8.73 14.02
N LEU A 7 -18.84 -9.87 13.57
CA LEU A 7 -18.39 -10.54 12.34
C LEU A 7 -18.52 -9.63 11.12
N LEU A 8 -19.67 -8.97 10.97
CA LEU A 8 -19.91 -8.03 9.87
C LEU A 8 -19.00 -6.81 9.96
N ALA A 9 -18.78 -6.25 11.15
CA ALA A 9 -17.93 -5.09 11.35
C ALA A 9 -16.45 -5.39 11.07
N VAL A 10 -15.93 -6.55 11.51
CA VAL A 10 -14.57 -6.96 11.19
C VAL A 10 -14.43 -7.28 9.70
N GLY A 11 -15.45 -7.92 9.10
CA GLY A 11 -15.50 -8.10 7.64
C GLY A 11 -15.47 -6.77 6.89
N PHE A 12 -16.22 -5.77 7.36
CA PHE A 12 -16.22 -4.41 6.81
C PHE A 12 -14.88 -3.69 6.99
N LEU A 13 -14.24 -3.80 8.15
CA LEU A 13 -12.89 -3.29 8.37
C LEU A 13 -11.89 -3.93 7.41
N ALA A 14 -11.94 -5.27 7.26
CA ALA A 14 -11.08 -6.02 6.35
C ALA A 14 -11.32 -5.64 4.87
N TYR A 15 -12.57 -5.47 4.47
CA TYR A 15 -12.94 -4.93 3.16
C TYR A 15 -12.34 -3.53 2.95
N SER A 16 -12.50 -2.64 3.93
CA SER A 16 -12.01 -1.26 3.87
C SER A 16 -10.48 -1.23 3.78
N ASN A 17 -9.79 -2.09 4.53
CA ASN A 17 -8.34 -2.29 4.42
C ASN A 17 -7.95 -2.73 3.01
N GLY A 18 -8.64 -3.74 2.45
CA GLY A 18 -8.42 -4.16 1.07
C GLY A 18 -8.54 -3.02 0.09
N ALA A 19 -9.61 -2.23 0.22
CA ALA A 19 -9.89 -1.11 -0.66
C ALA A 19 -8.82 0.00 -0.57
N ASN A 20 -8.28 0.32 0.61
CA ASN A 20 -7.25 1.35 0.75
C ASN A 20 -5.83 0.84 0.47
N ASP A 21 -5.50 -0.36 0.95
CA ASP A 21 -4.12 -0.79 1.13
C ASP A 21 -3.64 -1.75 0.05
N ASN A 22 -4.55 -2.44 -0.66
CA ASN A 22 -4.18 -3.50 -1.60
C ASN A 22 -3.33 -2.97 -2.76
N PHE A 23 -3.64 -1.78 -3.28
CA PHE A 23 -2.91 -1.25 -4.43
C PHE A 23 -1.51 -0.71 -4.07
N LYS A 24 -1.18 -0.54 -2.78
CA LYS A 24 0.06 0.13 -2.35
C LYS A 24 1.34 -0.58 -2.82
N GLY A 25 1.35 -1.91 -2.83
CA GLY A 25 2.52 -2.70 -3.26
C GLY A 25 2.77 -2.64 -4.77
N VAL A 26 1.71 -2.42 -5.57
CA VAL A 26 1.76 -2.39 -7.04
C VAL A 26 1.58 -0.98 -7.60
N ALA A 27 1.43 0.04 -6.75
CA ALA A 27 1.27 1.42 -7.17
C ALA A 27 2.45 1.89 -8.02
N SER A 28 3.66 1.39 -7.74
CA SER A 28 4.83 1.65 -8.55
C SER A 28 4.73 1.03 -9.94
N LEU A 29 4.24 -0.20 -10.10
CA LEU A 29 4.04 -0.85 -11.42
C LEU A 29 3.03 -0.13 -12.30
N PHE A 30 1.93 0.32 -11.70
CA PHE A 30 0.90 1.07 -12.43
C PHE A 30 1.34 2.51 -12.72
N GLY A 31 2.03 3.15 -11.76
CA GLY A 31 2.54 4.51 -11.89
C GLY A 31 3.66 4.63 -12.94
N SER A 32 4.55 3.64 -13.02
CA SER A 32 5.57 3.52 -14.06
C SER A 32 5.04 2.91 -15.37
N ARG A 33 3.72 2.70 -15.49
CA ARG A 33 3.05 2.17 -16.69
C ARG A 33 3.60 0.84 -17.20
N THR A 34 4.31 0.11 -16.35
CA THR A 34 4.82 -1.23 -16.65
C THR A 34 3.68 -2.22 -16.87
N THR A 35 2.52 -1.96 -16.26
CA THR A 35 1.34 -2.78 -16.46
C THR A 35 0.03 -2.01 -16.33
N SER A 36 -1.06 -2.61 -16.77
CA SER A 36 -2.40 -2.05 -16.65
C SER A 36 -2.95 -2.20 -15.23
N TYR A 37 -3.89 -1.34 -14.85
CA TYR A 37 -4.57 -1.42 -13.55
C TYR A 37 -5.10 -2.83 -13.23
N ARG A 38 -5.71 -3.51 -14.20
CA ARG A 38 -6.33 -4.85 -14.00
C ARG A 38 -5.30 -5.91 -13.63
N VAL A 39 -4.14 -5.88 -14.28
CA VAL A 39 -3.05 -6.81 -13.98
C VAL A 39 -2.41 -6.46 -12.63
N ALA A 40 -2.17 -5.18 -12.37
CA ALA A 40 -1.63 -4.71 -11.10
C ALA A 40 -2.51 -5.12 -9.91
N ILE A 41 -3.82 -4.84 -9.96
CA ILE A 41 -4.73 -5.18 -8.86
C ILE A 41 -4.89 -6.70 -8.70
N GLY A 42 -4.91 -7.45 -9.80
CA GLY A 42 -4.96 -8.92 -9.75
C GLY A 42 -3.72 -9.49 -9.04
N TRP A 43 -2.54 -9.01 -9.43
CA TRP A 43 -1.27 -9.40 -8.81
C TRP A 43 -1.21 -9.02 -7.32
N ALA A 44 -1.58 -7.79 -6.98
CA ALA A 44 -1.62 -7.31 -5.60
C ALA A 44 -2.55 -8.16 -4.72
N THR A 45 -3.75 -8.47 -5.24
CA THR A 45 -4.74 -9.27 -4.53
C THR A 45 -4.25 -10.69 -4.30
N ALA A 46 -3.70 -11.34 -5.33
CA ALA A 46 -3.17 -12.70 -5.22
C ALA A 46 -2.02 -12.78 -4.21
N CYS A 47 -1.04 -11.88 -4.31
CA CYS A 47 0.09 -11.85 -3.37
C CYS A 47 -0.34 -11.49 -1.95
N THR A 48 -1.25 -10.53 -1.78
CA THR A 48 -1.82 -10.22 -0.46
C THR A 48 -2.49 -11.45 0.12
N PHE A 49 -3.38 -12.09 -0.63
CA PHE A 49 -4.12 -13.25 -0.15
C PHE A 49 -3.16 -14.38 0.26
N ALA A 50 -2.11 -14.62 -0.53
CA ALA A 50 -1.05 -15.56 -0.17
C ALA A 50 -0.35 -15.17 1.13
N GLY A 51 -0.03 -13.88 1.34
CA GLY A 51 0.53 -13.36 2.59
C GLY A 51 -0.41 -13.52 3.78
N SER A 52 -1.70 -13.27 3.58
CA SER A 52 -2.74 -13.46 4.59
C SER A 52 -2.88 -14.93 4.99
N VAL A 53 -2.82 -15.86 4.04
CA VAL A 53 -2.80 -17.30 4.32
C VAL A 53 -1.51 -17.70 5.04
N ALA A 54 -0.36 -17.18 4.62
CA ALA A 54 0.92 -17.44 5.29
C ALA A 54 0.94 -16.94 6.75
N SER A 55 0.18 -15.89 7.06
CA SER A 55 0.06 -15.34 8.42
C SER A 55 -0.49 -16.34 9.44
N ILE A 56 -1.25 -17.34 8.99
CA ILE A 56 -1.75 -18.46 9.81
C ILE A 56 -0.59 -19.21 10.48
N PHE A 57 0.54 -19.33 9.78
CA PHE A 57 1.70 -20.09 10.25
C PHE A 57 2.80 -19.18 10.78
N LEU A 58 2.96 -17.98 10.22
CA LEU A 58 4.16 -17.17 10.40
C LEU A 58 3.98 -15.93 11.30
N ALA A 59 2.75 -15.47 11.55
CA ALA A 59 2.51 -14.17 12.19
C ALA A 59 1.51 -14.22 13.36
N GLN A 60 1.46 -15.35 14.08
CA GLN A 60 0.57 -15.50 15.23
C GLN A 60 0.89 -14.54 16.39
N ALA A 61 2.12 -14.04 16.47
CA ALA A 61 2.52 -13.05 17.48
C ALA A 61 1.74 -11.72 17.34
N LEU A 62 1.43 -11.29 16.11
CA LEU A 62 0.66 -10.07 15.85
C LEU A 62 -0.78 -10.14 16.37
N LEU A 63 -1.36 -11.35 16.44
CA LEU A 63 -2.71 -11.56 16.98
C LEU A 63 -2.80 -11.11 18.45
N LYS A 64 -1.74 -11.34 19.23
CA LYS A 64 -1.71 -10.99 20.65
C LYS A 64 -1.75 -9.47 20.84
N THR A 65 -0.96 -8.74 20.05
CA THR A 65 -0.83 -7.27 20.16
C THR A 65 -2.14 -6.53 19.92
N PHE A 66 -2.97 -7.00 18.99
CA PHE A 66 -4.26 -6.36 18.66
C PHE A 66 -5.48 -6.97 19.35
N SER A 67 -5.27 -7.94 20.26
CA SER A 67 -6.37 -8.49 21.08
C SER A 67 -6.86 -7.53 22.17
N GLY A 68 -6.27 -6.33 22.30
CA GLY A 68 -6.59 -5.35 23.34
C GLY A 68 -5.98 -5.66 24.72
N LYS A 69 -5.46 -6.88 24.91
CA LYS A 69 -4.80 -7.30 26.15
C LYS A 69 -3.62 -6.39 26.50
N GLY A 70 -3.61 -5.88 27.72
CA GLY A 70 -2.60 -4.95 28.21
C GLY A 70 -2.80 -3.50 27.81
N LEU A 71 -3.69 -3.16 26.87
CA LEU A 71 -4.03 -1.77 26.55
C LEU A 71 -5.21 -1.27 27.40
N VAL A 72 -6.23 -2.10 27.55
CA VAL A 72 -7.41 -1.86 28.40
C VAL A 72 -7.58 -3.03 29.37
N PRO A 73 -8.38 -2.92 30.45
CA PRO A 73 -8.65 -4.04 31.34
C PRO A 73 -9.14 -5.27 30.57
N ASP A 74 -8.70 -6.48 30.95
CA ASP A 74 -9.02 -7.71 30.23
C ASP A 74 -10.53 -7.99 30.16
N SER A 75 -11.28 -7.54 31.17
CA SER A 75 -12.75 -7.61 31.21
C SER A 75 -13.40 -6.79 30.10
N LEU A 76 -12.75 -5.71 29.63
CA LEU A 76 -13.21 -4.90 28.51
C LEU A 76 -12.63 -5.39 27.18
N ALA A 77 -11.34 -5.76 27.15
CA ALA A 77 -10.67 -6.21 25.92
C ALA A 77 -11.36 -7.43 25.27
N GLN A 78 -12.07 -8.21 26.07
CA GLN A 78 -12.79 -9.41 25.66
C GLN A 78 -14.31 -9.20 25.50
N THR A 79 -14.81 -7.97 25.50
CA THR A 79 -16.23 -7.72 25.23
C THR A 79 -16.47 -7.52 23.74
N GLU A 80 -17.52 -8.17 23.22
CA GLU A 80 -17.92 -8.01 21.83
C GLU A 80 -18.29 -6.55 21.51
N THR A 81 -18.82 -5.80 22.48
CA THR A 81 -19.20 -4.38 22.34
C THR A 81 -17.99 -3.47 22.10
N TYR A 82 -16.91 -3.68 22.85
CA TYR A 82 -15.65 -2.95 22.67
C TYR A 82 -15.04 -3.26 21.30
N LEU A 83 -14.93 -4.55 20.96
CA LEU A 83 -14.33 -4.99 19.70
C LEU A 83 -15.15 -4.57 18.48
N LEU A 84 -16.48 -4.53 18.61
CA LEU A 84 -17.39 -4.00 17.59
C LEU A 84 -17.11 -2.51 17.35
N ALA A 85 -17.02 -1.71 18.42
CA ALA A 85 -16.73 -0.29 18.31
C ALA A 85 -15.36 -0.02 17.67
N VAL A 86 -14.34 -0.82 18.01
CA VAL A 86 -13.02 -0.76 17.37
C VAL A 86 -13.11 -1.07 15.87
N ALA A 87 -13.79 -2.15 15.52
CA ALA A 87 -13.93 -2.59 14.12
C ALA A 87 -14.68 -1.56 13.26
N VAL A 88 -15.80 -1.04 13.76
CA VAL A 88 -16.60 -0.01 13.06
C VAL A 88 -15.81 1.30 12.95
N GLY A 89 -15.21 1.78 14.05
CA GLY A 89 -14.48 3.05 14.03
C GLY A 89 -13.28 3.04 13.11
N ALA A 90 -12.49 1.97 13.13
CA ALA A 90 -11.37 1.80 12.22
C ALA A 90 -11.87 1.63 10.76
N GLY A 91 -12.87 0.77 10.53
CA GLY A 91 -13.41 0.49 9.20
C GLY A 91 -14.01 1.73 8.54
N ALA A 92 -14.80 2.49 9.29
CA ALA A 92 -15.41 3.73 8.84
C ALA A 92 -14.34 4.77 8.45
N THR A 93 -13.31 4.94 9.29
CA THR A 93 -12.21 5.86 8.98
C THR A 93 -11.49 5.49 7.69
N VAL A 94 -11.19 4.19 7.51
CA VAL A 94 -10.49 3.69 6.33
C VAL A 94 -11.35 3.80 5.07
N ILE A 95 -12.64 3.47 5.12
CA ILE A 95 -13.49 3.59 3.94
C ILE A 95 -13.69 5.06 3.55
N LEU A 96 -13.86 5.97 4.50
CA LEU A 96 -14.02 7.41 4.21
C LEU A 96 -12.79 7.97 3.50
N ALA A 97 -11.60 7.60 3.95
CA ALA A 97 -10.35 7.94 3.26
C ALA A 97 -10.28 7.29 1.86
N THR A 98 -10.71 6.05 1.73
CA THR A 98 -10.74 5.34 0.43
C THR A 98 -11.67 6.01 -0.57
N LEU A 99 -12.86 6.43 -0.14
CA LEU A 99 -13.86 7.10 -0.98
C LEU A 99 -13.37 8.45 -1.51
N THR A 100 -12.51 9.12 -0.74
CA THR A 100 -11.83 10.37 -1.13
C THR A 100 -10.50 10.12 -1.85
N GLY A 101 -10.07 8.87 -2.00
CA GLY A 101 -8.83 8.48 -2.67
C GLY A 101 -7.56 8.68 -1.84
N PHE A 102 -7.69 9.02 -0.56
CA PHE A 102 -6.56 9.26 0.33
C PHE A 102 -5.97 7.94 0.86
N PRO A 103 -4.67 7.68 0.66
CA PRO A 103 -3.99 6.55 1.27
C PRO A 103 -3.72 6.84 2.74
N ILE A 104 -4.26 6.02 3.64
CA ILE A 104 -4.06 6.15 5.09
C ILE A 104 -3.50 4.87 5.69
N SER A 105 -3.15 4.88 6.98
CA SER A 105 -2.70 3.68 7.67
C SER A 105 -3.84 3.01 8.43
N THR A 106 -4.21 1.79 8.03
CA THR A 106 -5.17 0.97 8.79
C THR A 106 -4.67 0.69 10.22
N THR A 107 -3.36 0.62 10.43
CA THR A 107 -2.77 0.44 11.78
C THR A 107 -3.04 1.66 12.67
N HIS A 108 -3.00 2.88 12.12
CA HIS A 108 -3.40 4.08 12.88
C HIS A 108 -4.89 4.09 13.17
N ALA A 109 -5.71 3.71 12.19
CA ALA A 109 -7.16 3.64 12.38
C ALA A 109 -7.52 2.66 13.50
N LEU A 110 -6.94 1.45 13.51
CA LEU A 110 -7.12 0.48 14.59
C LEU A 110 -6.64 1.01 15.94
N THR A 111 -5.44 1.58 15.99
CA THR A 111 -4.86 2.13 17.22
C THR A 111 -5.72 3.25 17.80
N GLY A 112 -6.13 4.21 16.96
CA GLY A 112 -7.00 5.30 17.34
C GLY A 112 -8.35 4.79 17.82
N ALA A 113 -8.95 3.83 17.10
CA ALA A 113 -10.21 3.23 17.48
C ALA A 113 -10.15 2.54 18.86
N MET A 114 -9.11 1.74 19.12
CA MET A 114 -8.89 1.09 20.42
C MET A 114 -8.71 2.10 21.56
N VAL A 115 -7.93 3.16 21.34
CA VAL A 115 -7.73 4.22 22.34
C VAL A 115 -9.01 5.00 22.58
N GLY A 116 -9.76 5.35 21.53
CA GLY A 116 -10.99 6.13 21.63
C GLY A 116 -12.11 5.40 22.34
N SER A 117 -12.41 4.15 21.94
CA SER A 117 -13.41 3.34 22.66
C SER A 117 -12.94 2.99 24.07
N GLY A 118 -11.64 2.74 24.28
CA GLY A 118 -11.06 2.48 25.59
C GLY A 118 -11.20 3.69 26.53
N TRP A 119 -10.95 4.90 26.03
CA TRP A 119 -11.08 6.13 26.82
C TRP A 119 -12.53 6.39 27.24
N VAL A 120 -13.50 6.16 26.35
CA VAL A 120 -14.92 6.28 26.70
C VAL A 120 -15.35 5.21 27.71
N ALA A 121 -14.79 4.00 27.62
CA ALA A 121 -15.15 2.89 28.49
C ALA A 121 -14.57 3.00 29.92
N VAL A 122 -13.28 3.37 30.03
CA VAL A 122 -12.53 3.28 31.29
C VAL A 122 -11.68 4.52 31.61
N GLY A 123 -11.77 5.58 30.79
CA GLY A 123 -11.06 6.84 31.02
C GLY A 123 -9.55 6.68 31.10
N ALA A 124 -8.95 7.22 32.16
CA ALA A 124 -7.51 7.21 32.38
C ALA A 124 -6.90 5.81 32.65
N ALA A 125 -7.73 4.76 32.80
CA ALA A 125 -7.25 3.39 32.98
C ALA A 125 -6.71 2.75 31.69
N VAL A 126 -6.76 3.44 30.55
CA VAL A 126 -6.06 3.03 29.32
C VAL A 126 -4.55 3.07 29.56
N GLN A 127 -3.86 1.95 29.30
CA GLN A 127 -2.43 1.82 29.55
C GLN A 127 -1.58 2.45 28.43
N LEU A 128 -1.40 3.77 28.50
CA LEU A 128 -0.61 4.54 27.53
C LEU A 128 0.86 4.08 27.45
N GLY A 129 1.42 3.54 28.54
CA GLY A 129 2.78 2.98 28.54
C GLY A 129 2.91 1.73 27.64
N VAL A 130 1.92 0.84 27.67
CA VAL A 130 1.87 -0.35 26.81
C VAL A 130 1.59 0.06 25.36
N LEU A 131 0.67 0.99 25.14
CA LEU A 131 0.42 1.60 23.83
C LEU A 131 1.72 2.13 23.20
N GLY A 132 2.48 2.88 23.99
CA GLY A 132 3.75 3.49 23.61
C GLY A 132 4.76 2.45 23.12
N ARG A 133 4.98 1.39 23.90
CA ARG A 133 6.00 0.36 23.62
C ARG A 133 5.57 -0.63 22.54
N SER A 134 4.33 -1.11 22.58
CA SER A 134 3.87 -2.22 21.74
C SER A 134 3.34 -1.77 20.38
N ILE A 135 2.88 -0.52 20.24
CA ILE A 135 2.28 -0.03 19.01
C ILE A 135 3.00 1.22 18.50
N VAL A 136 3.08 2.29 19.29
CA VAL A 136 3.59 3.59 18.81
C VAL A 136 5.08 3.52 18.45
N LEU A 137 5.90 2.85 19.26
CA LEU A 137 7.35 2.76 19.03
C LEU A 137 7.68 2.03 17.71
N PRO A 138 7.17 0.82 17.42
CA PRO A 138 7.34 0.21 16.09
C PRO A 138 6.84 1.08 14.93
N LEU A 139 5.73 1.78 15.13
CA LEU A 139 5.10 2.63 14.13
C LEU A 139 5.94 3.87 13.76
N LEU A 140 6.65 4.43 14.74
CA LEU A 140 7.56 5.57 14.57
C LEU A 140 8.95 5.14 14.08
N LEU A 141 9.50 4.03 14.60
CA LEU A 141 10.83 3.56 14.21
C LEU A 141 10.85 2.98 12.79
N SER A 142 9.78 2.31 12.36
CA SER A 142 9.73 1.63 11.07
C SER A 142 9.97 2.55 9.85
N PRO A 143 9.40 3.76 9.72
CA PRO A 143 9.76 4.67 8.63
C PRO A 143 11.21 5.16 8.69
N LEU A 144 11.79 5.38 9.88
CA LEU A 144 13.19 5.81 10.01
C LEU A 144 14.15 4.71 9.55
N LEU A 145 13.90 3.47 9.98
CA LEU A 145 14.63 2.30 9.51
C LEU A 145 14.44 2.09 8.00
N ALA A 146 13.25 2.38 7.48
CA ALA A 146 12.96 2.30 6.05
C ALA A 146 13.74 3.35 5.24
N VAL A 147 13.89 4.58 5.75
CA VAL A 147 14.76 5.61 5.12
C VAL A 147 16.19 5.11 5.02
N ALA A 148 16.75 4.58 6.12
CA ALA A 148 18.11 4.06 6.15
C ALA A 148 18.28 2.86 5.20
N LEU A 149 17.37 1.88 5.25
CA LEU A 149 17.43 0.68 4.43
C LEU A 149 17.21 1.00 2.95
N GLY A 150 16.26 1.87 2.62
CA GLY A 150 16.00 2.31 1.25
C GLY A 150 17.20 3.05 0.64
N ALA A 151 17.82 3.95 1.40
CA ALA A 151 19.06 4.62 1.00
C ALA A 151 20.21 3.62 0.75
N LEU A 152 20.42 2.69 1.69
CA LEU A 152 21.47 1.68 1.60
C LEU A 152 21.28 0.75 0.39
N LEU A 153 20.09 0.17 0.24
CA LEU A 153 19.79 -0.76 -0.85
C LEU A 153 19.89 -0.08 -2.21
N TYR A 154 19.41 1.15 -2.34
CA TYR A 154 19.54 1.88 -3.61
C TYR A 154 21.00 2.21 -3.93
N ALA A 155 21.78 2.65 -2.95
CA ALA A 155 23.21 2.90 -3.15
C ALA A 155 23.95 1.63 -3.59
N LEU A 156 23.67 0.49 -2.92
CA LEU A 156 24.26 -0.80 -3.26
C LEU A 156 23.85 -1.28 -4.66
N LEU A 157 22.56 -1.27 -4.98
CA LEU A 157 22.03 -1.69 -6.28
C LEU A 157 22.52 -0.77 -7.42
N ARG A 158 22.63 0.54 -7.16
CA ARG A 158 23.22 1.47 -8.12
C ARG A 158 24.70 1.18 -8.35
N TRP A 159 25.45 0.90 -7.28
CA TRP A 159 26.88 0.59 -7.37
C TRP A 159 27.13 -0.72 -8.13
N THR A 160 26.37 -1.80 -7.84
CA THR A 160 26.49 -3.07 -8.57
C THR A 160 26.13 -2.90 -10.04
N ARG A 161 25.05 -2.17 -10.34
CA ARG A 161 24.63 -1.86 -11.71
C ARG A 161 25.73 -1.15 -12.51
N LEU A 162 26.35 -0.13 -11.93
CA LEU A 162 27.41 0.62 -12.59
C LEU A 162 28.67 -0.22 -12.81
N ARG A 163 29.03 -1.10 -11.86
CA ARG A 163 30.14 -2.06 -12.03
C ARG A 163 29.87 -3.12 -13.10
N ALA A 164 28.61 -3.49 -13.30
CA ALA A 164 28.19 -4.40 -14.37
C ALA A 164 28.11 -3.71 -15.75
N GLY A 165 28.48 -2.43 -15.86
CA GLY A 165 28.41 -1.68 -17.12
C GLY A 165 26.98 -1.33 -17.58
N ILE A 166 25.97 -1.51 -16.72
CA ILE A 166 24.57 -1.24 -17.07
C ILE A 166 24.28 0.25 -16.89
N THR A 167 24.19 0.97 -18.01
CA THR A 167 23.86 2.39 -18.07
C THR A 167 22.35 2.62 -18.23
N LYS A 168 21.93 3.88 -18.06
CA LYS A 168 20.57 4.32 -18.36
C LYS A 168 20.61 5.11 -19.66
N GLU A 169 19.70 4.83 -20.57
CA GLU A 169 19.55 5.60 -21.80
C GLU A 169 18.25 6.40 -21.77
N TRP A 170 18.31 7.59 -22.35
CA TRP A 170 17.15 8.45 -22.56
C TRP A 170 16.67 8.25 -24.00
N CYS A 171 15.40 7.90 -24.17
CA CYS A 171 14.78 7.95 -25.49
C CYS A 171 14.50 9.42 -25.84
N VAL A 172 14.75 9.79 -27.10
CA VAL A 172 14.26 11.03 -27.72
C VAL A 172 13.34 10.62 -28.85
N CYS A 173 12.06 10.96 -28.76
CA CYS A 173 11.09 10.67 -29.80
C CYS A 173 11.03 11.85 -30.78
N VAL A 174 11.19 11.58 -32.09
CA VAL A 174 11.05 12.58 -33.16
C VAL A 174 9.89 12.16 -34.07
N GLY A 175 8.87 13.00 -34.17
CA GLY A 175 7.73 12.85 -35.10
C GLY A 175 6.48 12.18 -34.51
N ARG A 176 5.31 12.72 -34.89
CA ARG A 176 4.03 12.01 -34.92
C ARG A 176 3.46 12.22 -36.32
N GLU A 177 3.28 11.14 -37.06
CA GLU A 177 2.22 11.11 -38.05
C GLU A 177 1.67 9.69 -38.13
N VAL A 178 0.40 9.56 -37.75
CA VAL A 178 -0.51 8.69 -38.51
C VAL A 178 -0.83 9.54 -39.74
N THR A 179 -0.17 9.26 -40.86
CA THR A 179 -0.66 9.79 -42.14
C THR A 179 -1.99 9.10 -42.39
N GLU A 180 -3.06 9.88 -42.56
CA GLU A 180 -4.41 9.38 -42.85
C GLU A 180 -4.39 8.32 -43.95
N THR A 181 -5.13 7.23 -43.76
CA THR A 181 -5.45 6.32 -44.87
C THR A 181 -6.43 7.02 -45.81
N ILE A 182 -5.96 7.47 -46.97
CA ILE A 182 -6.85 7.92 -48.05
C ILE A 182 -7.35 6.67 -48.80
N PRO A 183 -8.66 6.41 -48.90
CA PRO A 183 -9.17 5.35 -49.76
C PRO A 183 -8.92 5.68 -51.23
N MET A 184 -8.33 4.75 -51.97
CA MET A 184 -8.14 4.85 -53.43
C MET A 184 -9.48 4.75 -54.18
N PRO A 185 -9.89 5.78 -54.94
CA PRO A 185 -10.89 5.62 -55.98
C PRO A 185 -10.23 5.14 -57.29
N GLN A 186 -10.95 4.34 -58.04
CA GLN A 186 -10.63 3.88 -59.40
C GLN A 186 -10.43 5.04 -60.40
N PRO A 187 -9.84 4.79 -61.60
CA PRO A 187 -9.09 5.79 -62.36
C PRO A 187 -10.00 6.71 -63.18
N ALA A 188 -10.25 7.92 -62.68
CA ALA A 188 -10.55 9.10 -63.49
C ALA A 188 -10.40 10.35 -62.63
N HIS A 189 -9.57 11.29 -63.09
CA HIS A 189 -9.34 12.66 -62.60
C HIS A 189 -7.93 12.93 -62.05
N ALA A 190 -7.41 14.09 -62.47
CA ALA A 190 -6.02 14.52 -62.35
C ALA A 190 -5.63 14.85 -60.91
N LEU A 191 -4.43 14.43 -60.52
CA LEU A 191 -3.78 14.81 -59.27
C LEU A 191 -3.31 16.28 -59.33
N ALA A 192 -3.78 17.10 -58.39
CA ALA A 192 -3.09 18.32 -58.01
C ALA A 192 -2.17 18.01 -56.81
N LEU A 193 -0.86 18.02 -57.04
CA LEU A 193 0.13 17.94 -55.96
C LEU A 193 0.34 19.35 -55.38
N GLN A 194 -0.21 19.59 -54.19
CA GLN A 194 0.27 20.68 -53.33
C GLN A 194 1.42 20.14 -52.49
N ALA A 195 2.64 20.56 -52.82
CA ALA A 195 3.80 20.33 -51.97
C ALA A 195 3.80 21.37 -50.84
N GLU A 196 3.22 21.03 -49.69
CA GLU A 196 3.57 21.71 -48.45
C GLU A 196 4.90 21.11 -47.96
N ALA A 197 5.94 21.92 -47.91
CA ALA A 197 7.19 21.53 -47.26
C ALA A 197 6.88 21.20 -45.79
N PRO A 198 7.34 20.06 -45.24
CA PRO A 198 7.06 19.71 -43.86
C PRO A 198 7.72 20.76 -42.97
N ALA A 199 6.91 21.62 -42.37
CA ALA A 199 7.37 22.50 -41.31
C ALA A 199 7.86 21.60 -40.18
N LEU A 200 9.18 21.57 -40.00
CA LEU A 200 9.86 20.84 -38.93
C LEU A 200 9.46 21.48 -37.60
N SER A 201 8.31 21.07 -37.08
CA SER A 201 7.76 21.56 -35.84
C SER A 201 8.20 20.62 -34.73
N ALA A 202 9.10 21.11 -33.87
CA ALA A 202 9.45 20.45 -32.63
C ALA A 202 8.43 20.89 -31.56
N SER A 203 7.53 20.00 -31.19
CA SER A 203 6.67 20.19 -30.02
C SER A 203 7.04 19.18 -28.93
N LEU A 204 7.01 19.63 -27.68
CA LEU A 204 7.05 18.75 -26.51
C LEU A 204 5.66 18.12 -26.35
N ASP A 205 5.36 17.05 -27.08
CA ASP A 205 4.12 16.29 -26.88
C ASP A 205 4.28 15.24 -25.75
N GLU A 206 3.17 14.73 -25.23
CA GLU A 206 3.07 14.09 -23.90
C GLU A 206 4.11 12.99 -23.64
N ILE A 207 4.68 13.05 -22.42
CA ILE A 207 5.62 12.18 -21.69
C ILE A 207 5.41 10.64 -21.85
N ARG A 208 4.33 10.17 -22.49
CA ARG A 208 3.83 8.79 -22.44
C ARG A 208 4.75 7.69 -22.99
N HIS A 209 5.80 8.00 -23.75
CA HIS A 209 6.72 6.99 -24.32
C HIS A 209 8.22 7.35 -24.20
N CYS A 210 8.57 8.49 -23.62
CA CYS A 210 9.97 8.88 -23.35
C CYS A 210 10.35 8.49 -21.92
N GLU A 211 10.51 7.19 -21.65
CA GLU A 211 10.88 6.68 -20.33
C GLU A 211 12.35 6.22 -20.28
N GLN A 212 12.97 6.33 -19.10
CA GLN A 212 14.32 5.80 -18.86
C GLN A 212 14.31 4.27 -19.00
N ARG A 213 15.05 3.75 -19.98
CA ARG A 213 15.21 2.30 -20.19
C ARG A 213 16.60 1.82 -19.77
N TYR A 214 16.66 0.57 -19.33
CA TYR A 214 17.91 -0.11 -19.05
C TYR A 214 18.39 -0.83 -20.32
N ALA A 215 19.48 -0.33 -20.90
CA ALA A 215 20.10 -0.90 -22.09
C ALA A 215 21.10 -2.01 -21.75
N GLY A 216 21.40 -2.85 -22.74
CA GLY A 216 22.38 -3.94 -22.63
C GLY A 216 21.77 -5.31 -22.31
N ARG A 217 22.67 -6.30 -22.18
CA ARG A 217 22.34 -7.67 -21.80
C ARG A 217 23.14 -8.07 -20.56
N PHE A 218 22.47 -8.71 -19.61
CA PHE A 218 23.11 -9.34 -18.45
C PHE A 218 22.92 -10.85 -18.57
N TRP A 219 24.02 -11.60 -18.72
CA TRP A 219 24.00 -13.06 -18.93
C TRP A 219 23.10 -13.51 -20.10
N GLY A 220 23.12 -12.75 -21.20
CA GLY A 220 22.34 -13.05 -22.40
C GLY A 220 20.87 -12.59 -22.36
N ILE A 221 20.34 -12.18 -21.21
CA ILE A 221 18.97 -11.66 -21.06
C ILE A 221 18.97 -10.13 -21.16
N GLN A 222 17.94 -9.55 -21.79
CA GLN A 222 17.78 -8.10 -21.88
C GLN A 222 17.61 -7.47 -20.49
N CYS A 223 18.41 -6.45 -20.18
CA CYS A 223 18.40 -5.79 -18.87
C CYS A 223 17.03 -5.20 -18.50
N GLN A 224 16.29 -4.67 -19.48
CA GLN A 224 14.94 -4.14 -19.26
C GLN A 224 13.97 -5.24 -18.79
N SER A 225 13.92 -6.39 -19.47
CA SER A 225 13.03 -7.50 -19.09
C SER A 225 13.36 -8.06 -17.70
N LEU A 226 14.64 -8.15 -17.36
CA LEU A 226 15.07 -8.53 -16.00
C LEU A 226 14.58 -7.52 -14.96
N MET A 227 14.72 -6.23 -15.24
CA MET A 227 14.25 -5.17 -14.34
C MET A 227 12.73 -5.18 -14.19
N ASP A 228 11.99 -5.37 -15.26
CA ASP A 228 10.53 -5.46 -15.23
C ASP A 228 10.08 -6.67 -14.38
N GLY A 229 10.70 -7.83 -14.59
CA GLY A 229 10.46 -9.02 -13.77
C GLY A 229 10.79 -8.80 -12.29
N ALA A 230 11.95 -8.18 -12.00
CA ALA A 230 12.35 -7.85 -10.64
C ALA A 230 11.39 -6.84 -9.97
N HIS A 231 10.92 -5.84 -10.72
CA HIS A 231 9.95 -4.87 -10.24
C HIS A 231 8.61 -5.54 -9.93
N PHE A 232 8.10 -6.41 -10.80
CA PHE A 232 6.90 -7.21 -10.56
C PHE A 232 7.01 -8.10 -9.31
N LEU A 233 8.13 -8.82 -9.18
CA LEU A 233 8.39 -9.68 -8.03
C LEU A 233 8.45 -8.86 -6.74
N SER A 234 9.20 -7.76 -6.72
CA SER A 234 9.31 -6.89 -5.54
C SER A 234 7.96 -6.28 -5.14
N ALA A 235 7.12 -5.88 -6.10
CA ALA A 235 5.76 -5.39 -5.83
C ALA A 235 4.86 -6.49 -5.23
N GLY A 236 5.03 -7.73 -5.69
CA GLY A 236 4.40 -8.91 -5.12
C GLY A 236 4.86 -9.16 -3.67
N ILE A 237 6.16 -9.04 -3.39
CA ILE A 237 6.72 -9.17 -2.02
C ILE A 237 6.11 -8.13 -1.08
N VAL A 238 5.98 -6.87 -1.49
CA VAL A 238 5.32 -5.83 -0.65
C VAL A 238 3.87 -6.21 -0.37
N SER A 239 3.14 -6.66 -1.40
CA SER A 239 1.74 -7.06 -1.27
C SER A 239 1.59 -8.29 -0.35
N PHE A 240 2.49 -9.26 -0.45
CA PHE A 240 2.58 -10.41 0.44
C PHE A 240 2.87 -10.00 1.88
N ALA A 241 3.92 -9.19 2.10
CA ALA A 241 4.31 -8.69 3.41
C ALA A 241 3.16 -7.92 4.08
N ARG A 242 2.38 -7.19 3.28
CA ARG A 242 1.17 -6.50 3.74
C ARG A 242 0.09 -7.48 4.22
N GLY A 243 -0.24 -8.50 3.43
CA GLY A 243 -1.19 -9.54 3.86
C GLY A 243 -0.74 -10.23 5.15
N LEU A 244 0.56 -10.52 5.25
CA LEU A 244 1.19 -11.11 6.44
C LEU A 244 1.06 -10.22 7.68
N ASN A 245 1.17 -8.91 7.50
CA ASN A 245 1.13 -7.91 8.56
C ASN A 245 -0.30 -7.52 8.97
N ASP A 246 -1.21 -7.30 8.03
CA ASP A 246 -2.50 -6.66 8.31
C ASP A 246 -3.60 -7.65 8.70
N THR A 247 -3.59 -8.87 8.13
CA THR A 247 -4.62 -9.88 8.43
C THR A 247 -4.67 -10.26 9.91
N PRO A 248 -3.55 -10.55 10.60
CA PRO A 248 -3.57 -10.83 12.03
C PRO A 248 -4.15 -9.70 12.88
N LYS A 249 -3.91 -8.42 12.52
CA LYS A 249 -4.37 -7.28 13.32
C LYS A 249 -5.88 -7.21 13.40
N MET A 250 -6.55 -7.47 12.29
CA MET A 250 -8.01 -7.45 12.20
C MET A 250 -8.62 -8.77 12.71
N ALA A 251 -7.98 -9.90 12.42
CA ALA A 251 -8.42 -11.21 12.91
C ALA A 251 -8.35 -11.33 14.44
N ALA A 252 -7.45 -10.58 15.09
CA ALA A 252 -7.36 -10.50 16.55
C ALA A 252 -8.70 -10.13 17.21
N LEU A 253 -9.50 -9.28 16.55
CA LEU A 253 -10.81 -8.83 17.05
C LEU A 253 -11.87 -9.94 17.07
N LEU A 254 -11.67 -11.03 16.33
CA LEU A 254 -12.58 -12.18 16.27
C LEU A 254 -12.16 -13.32 17.20
N LEU A 255 -10.98 -13.24 17.83
CA LEU A 255 -10.49 -14.32 18.70
C LEU A 255 -11.31 -14.50 19.98
N VAL A 256 -12.09 -13.48 20.35
CA VAL A 256 -13.06 -13.58 21.45
C VAL A 256 -14.17 -14.59 21.16
N LEU A 257 -14.44 -14.90 19.87
CA LEU A 257 -15.52 -15.78 19.44
C LEU A 257 -15.01 -17.23 19.34
N PRO A 258 -15.34 -18.12 20.31
CA PRO A 258 -14.79 -19.48 20.33
C PRO A 258 -15.25 -20.31 19.12
N ALA A 259 -16.46 -20.04 18.63
CA ALA A 259 -17.05 -20.72 17.47
C ALA A 259 -16.31 -20.45 16.15
N VAL A 260 -15.57 -19.34 16.05
CA VAL A 260 -14.80 -18.99 14.85
C VAL A 260 -13.37 -19.52 14.99
N GLY A 261 -12.73 -19.23 16.13
CA GLY A 261 -11.32 -19.57 16.36
C GLY A 261 -10.34 -18.83 15.43
N ALA A 262 -9.05 -18.99 15.69
CA ALA A 262 -8.01 -18.18 15.03
C ALA A 262 -7.92 -18.43 13.51
N ARG A 263 -8.00 -19.69 13.08
CA ARG A 263 -7.85 -20.07 11.67
C ARG A 263 -8.95 -19.46 10.80
N TRP A 264 -10.21 -19.59 11.20
CA TRP A 264 -11.34 -19.05 10.42
C TRP A 264 -11.40 -17.53 10.51
N SER A 265 -10.98 -16.93 11.63
CA SER A 265 -10.85 -15.47 11.74
C SER A 265 -9.89 -14.93 10.67
N LEU A 266 -8.73 -15.56 10.51
CA LEU A 266 -7.74 -15.17 9.50
C LEU A 266 -8.25 -15.38 8.06
N ILE A 267 -8.91 -16.51 7.78
CA ILE A 267 -9.46 -16.81 6.44
C ILE A 267 -10.56 -15.80 6.06
N THR A 268 -11.50 -15.54 6.96
CA THR A 268 -12.60 -14.59 6.71
C THR A 268 -12.06 -13.18 6.44
N VAL A 269 -11.08 -12.73 7.24
CA VAL A 269 -10.40 -11.45 7.02
C VAL A 269 -9.65 -11.43 5.69
N ALA A 270 -8.92 -12.50 5.34
CA ALA A 270 -8.19 -12.58 4.08
C ALA A 270 -9.11 -12.45 2.86
N LEU A 271 -10.27 -13.14 2.88
CA LEU A 271 -11.27 -13.05 1.82
C LEU A 271 -11.86 -11.64 1.72
N ALA A 272 -12.21 -11.02 2.85
CA ALA A 272 -12.74 -9.66 2.86
C ALA A 272 -11.73 -8.63 2.33
N ILE A 273 -10.44 -8.74 2.69
CA ILE A 273 -9.36 -7.90 2.12
C ILE A 273 -9.29 -8.08 0.61
N ALA A 274 -9.34 -9.32 0.11
CA ALA A 274 -9.26 -9.59 -1.32
C ALA A 274 -10.45 -8.96 -2.08
N ILE A 275 -11.68 -9.14 -1.57
CA ILE A 275 -12.90 -8.57 -2.14
C ILE A 275 -12.81 -7.03 -2.17
N GLY A 276 -12.47 -6.40 -1.03
CA GLY A 276 -12.36 -4.94 -0.95
C GLY A 276 -11.31 -4.37 -1.89
N GLY A 277 -10.17 -5.05 -2.01
CA GLY A 277 -9.12 -4.68 -2.95
C GLY A 277 -9.59 -4.71 -4.40
N MET A 278 -10.26 -5.78 -4.82
CA MET A 278 -10.73 -5.89 -6.21
C MET A 278 -11.82 -4.88 -6.56
N LEU A 279 -12.71 -4.57 -5.61
CA LEU A 279 -13.90 -3.76 -5.90
C LEU A 279 -13.68 -2.25 -5.74
N SER A 280 -12.90 -1.80 -4.76
CA SER A 280 -12.89 -0.39 -4.33
C SER A 280 -11.53 0.31 -4.36
N ALA A 281 -10.47 -0.34 -4.83
CA ALA A 281 -9.11 0.25 -4.79
C ALA A 281 -8.82 1.34 -5.84
N ARG A 282 -9.73 1.58 -6.79
CA ARG A 282 -9.45 2.40 -8.00
C ARG A 282 -9.01 3.84 -7.68
N LYS A 283 -9.74 4.55 -6.82
CA LYS A 283 -9.42 5.96 -6.48
C LYS A 283 -8.08 6.09 -5.76
N VAL A 284 -7.78 5.15 -4.86
CA VAL A 284 -6.51 5.13 -4.13
C VAL A 284 -5.37 4.76 -5.07
N ALA A 285 -5.59 3.82 -5.98
CA ALA A 285 -4.63 3.47 -7.03
C ALA A 285 -4.23 4.67 -7.87
N GLU A 286 -5.20 5.43 -8.38
CA GLU A 286 -4.94 6.63 -9.20
C GLU A 286 -4.16 7.70 -8.41
N THR A 287 -4.50 7.89 -7.13
CA THR A 287 -3.81 8.85 -6.27
C THR A 287 -2.37 8.41 -5.99
N MET A 288 -2.16 7.16 -5.58
CA MET A 288 -0.84 6.60 -5.27
C MET A 288 0.09 6.54 -6.49
N SER A 289 -0.46 6.23 -7.67
CA SER A 289 0.34 6.02 -8.88
C SER A 289 0.61 7.29 -9.68
N HIS A 290 -0.27 8.30 -9.62
CA HIS A 290 -0.13 9.50 -10.46
C HIS A 290 0.04 10.81 -9.68
N LYS A 291 -0.39 10.88 -8.42
CA LYS A 291 -0.42 12.14 -7.64
C LYS A 291 0.65 12.22 -6.55
N ILE A 292 1.36 11.13 -6.26
CA ILE A 292 2.33 11.06 -5.17
C ILE A 292 3.77 11.22 -5.71
N THR A 293 4.32 10.26 -6.45
CA THR A 293 5.66 10.42 -7.04
C THR A 293 5.79 9.65 -8.35
N GLY A 294 6.32 10.29 -9.39
CA GLY A 294 6.83 9.59 -10.57
C GLY A 294 8.09 8.82 -10.20
N MET A 295 8.07 7.49 -10.34
CA MET A 295 9.19 6.62 -10.01
C MET A 295 9.68 5.92 -11.28
N ASN A 296 11.00 5.85 -11.47
CA ASN A 296 11.55 4.91 -12.45
C ASN A 296 11.63 3.49 -11.87
N HIS A 297 11.72 2.49 -12.75
CA HIS A 297 11.72 1.06 -12.38
C HIS A 297 12.76 0.70 -11.31
N GLY A 298 13.96 1.28 -11.38
CA GLY A 298 15.03 0.96 -10.40
C GLY A 298 14.74 1.51 -9.01
N GLN A 299 14.15 2.71 -8.92
CA GLN A 299 13.69 3.28 -7.64
C GLN A 299 12.51 2.47 -7.09
N GLY A 300 11.54 2.11 -7.95
CA GLY A 300 10.40 1.27 -7.57
C GLY A 300 10.82 -0.10 -7.04
N PHE A 301 11.72 -0.79 -7.73
CA PHE A 301 12.30 -2.06 -7.30
C PHE A 301 13.00 -1.93 -5.93
N SER A 302 13.89 -0.95 -5.77
CA SER A 302 14.65 -0.75 -4.54
C SER A 302 13.74 -0.41 -3.35
N ALA A 303 12.73 0.44 -3.57
CA ALA A 303 11.77 0.84 -2.55
C ALA A 303 10.90 -0.35 -2.11
N ASN A 304 10.43 -1.13 -3.08
CA ASN A 304 9.63 -2.32 -2.82
C ASN A 304 10.43 -3.38 -2.06
N LEU A 305 11.71 -3.59 -2.42
CA LEU A 305 12.57 -4.54 -1.72
C LEU A 305 12.81 -4.12 -0.26
N ALA A 306 13.16 -2.86 -0.01
CA ALA A 306 13.32 -2.32 1.34
C ALA A 306 12.03 -2.48 2.18
N THR A 307 10.89 -2.13 1.58
CA THR A 307 9.58 -2.22 2.22
C THR A 307 9.20 -3.65 2.54
N GLY A 308 9.32 -4.54 1.55
CA GLY A 308 8.99 -5.96 1.67
C GLY A 308 9.80 -6.64 2.76
N LEU A 309 11.12 -6.41 2.78
CA LEU A 309 12.01 -6.96 3.82
C LEU A 309 11.60 -6.47 5.20
N LEU A 310 11.48 -5.16 5.40
CA LEU A 310 11.22 -4.58 6.72
C LEU A 310 9.84 -4.99 7.26
N VAL A 311 8.79 -4.93 6.43
CA VAL A 311 7.44 -5.33 6.85
C VAL A 311 7.37 -6.82 7.15
N THR A 312 8.01 -7.67 6.34
CA THR A 312 8.03 -9.12 6.59
C THR A 312 8.75 -9.42 7.90
N SER A 313 9.95 -8.87 8.11
CA SER A 313 10.71 -9.05 9.35
C SER A 313 9.93 -8.56 10.57
N ALA A 314 9.34 -7.37 10.51
CA ALA A 314 8.53 -6.84 11.61
C ALA A 314 7.34 -7.77 11.93
N SER A 315 6.68 -8.30 10.91
CA SER A 315 5.55 -9.23 11.08
C SER A 315 5.96 -10.53 11.77
N LEU A 316 7.12 -11.09 11.41
CA LEU A 316 7.68 -12.29 12.03
C LEU A 316 8.02 -12.06 13.52
N PHE A 317 8.48 -10.87 13.87
CA PHE A 317 8.75 -10.48 15.26
C PHE A 317 7.50 -10.03 16.03
N GLY A 318 6.31 -10.05 15.41
CA GLY A 318 5.07 -9.60 16.07
C GLY A 318 4.98 -8.09 16.27
N LEU A 319 5.78 -7.31 15.56
CA LEU A 319 5.85 -5.86 15.67
C LEU A 319 4.88 -5.20 14.69
N PRO A 320 3.87 -4.46 15.18
CA PRO A 320 2.87 -3.84 14.32
C PRO A 320 3.47 -2.66 13.56
N VAL A 321 3.56 -2.76 12.24
CA VAL A 321 4.05 -1.67 11.39
C VAL A 321 3.02 -1.20 10.39
N SER A 322 3.14 0.05 9.97
CA SER A 322 2.34 0.62 8.89
C SER A 322 3.09 0.48 7.57
N THR A 323 2.59 -0.36 6.66
CA THR A 323 3.20 -0.56 5.33
C THR A 323 3.31 0.74 4.54
N THR A 324 2.37 1.67 4.75
CA THR A 324 2.39 3.00 4.15
C THR A 324 3.60 3.81 4.64
N HIS A 325 3.93 3.72 5.93
CA HIS A 325 5.06 4.46 6.50
C HIS A 325 6.38 3.90 6.00
N VAL A 326 6.49 2.57 5.99
CA VAL A 326 7.70 1.89 5.54
C VAL A 326 7.95 2.16 4.06
N SER A 327 6.90 2.11 3.23
CA SER A 327 7.00 2.43 1.80
C SER A 327 7.46 3.87 1.57
N VAL A 328 6.85 4.83 2.26
CA VAL A 328 7.19 6.25 2.14
C VAL A 328 8.58 6.55 2.68
N GLY A 329 8.96 5.95 3.81
CA GLY A 329 10.30 6.06 4.36
C GLY A 329 11.35 5.52 3.38
N SER A 330 11.09 4.35 2.78
CA SER A 330 11.97 3.78 1.74
C SER A 330 12.13 4.72 0.54
N LEU A 331 11.02 5.31 0.07
CA LEU A 331 11.04 6.29 -1.02
C LEU A 331 11.79 7.57 -0.66
N LEU A 332 11.62 8.07 0.56
CA LEU A 332 12.36 9.23 1.05
C LEU A 332 13.86 8.92 1.10
N GLY A 333 14.28 7.76 1.61
CA GLY A 333 15.69 7.35 1.63
C GLY A 333 16.31 7.27 0.23
N ILE A 334 15.57 6.74 -0.73
CA ILE A 334 15.97 6.70 -2.13
C ILE A 334 16.04 8.12 -2.71
N GLY A 335 15.03 8.95 -2.46
CA GLY A 335 14.99 10.33 -2.91
C GLY A 335 16.14 11.17 -2.35
N LEU A 336 16.53 10.96 -1.09
CA LEU A 336 17.67 11.65 -0.47
C LEU A 336 18.99 11.23 -1.14
N THR A 337 19.18 9.94 -1.42
CA THR A 337 20.39 9.43 -2.08
C THR A 337 20.47 9.79 -3.55
N SER A 338 19.33 9.87 -4.25
CA SER A 338 19.26 10.27 -5.66
C SER A 338 19.08 11.79 -5.86
N ARG A 339 19.01 12.58 -4.78
CA ARG A 339 18.71 14.03 -4.79
C ARG A 339 17.39 14.39 -5.49
N GLN A 340 16.38 13.53 -5.36
CA GLN A 340 15.03 13.66 -5.94
C GLN A 340 13.92 13.48 -4.88
N ALA A 341 14.22 13.75 -3.61
CA ALA A 341 13.24 13.60 -2.53
C ALA A 341 12.04 14.54 -2.71
N ASP A 342 10.83 13.98 -2.68
CA ASP A 342 9.59 14.77 -2.68
C ASP A 342 9.06 14.94 -1.24
N PHE A 343 9.35 16.10 -0.65
CA PHE A 343 8.90 16.43 0.70
C PHE A 343 7.39 16.74 0.79
N ARG A 344 6.71 17.03 -0.33
CA ARG A 344 5.26 17.22 -0.35
C ARG A 344 4.55 15.92 0.02
N VAL A 345 5.05 14.81 -0.50
CA VAL A 345 4.55 13.47 -0.21
C VAL A 345 4.72 13.11 1.26
N VAL A 346 5.91 13.35 1.80
CA VAL A 346 6.19 13.13 3.23
C VAL A 346 5.22 13.95 4.09
N ARG A 347 5.05 15.24 3.78
CA ARG A 347 4.13 16.12 4.50
C ARG A 347 2.68 15.62 4.43
N ASN A 348 2.18 15.30 3.24
CA ASN A 348 0.80 14.85 3.05
C ASN A 348 0.50 13.57 3.83
N ILE A 349 1.51 12.72 3.99
CA ILE A 349 1.42 11.45 4.72
C ILE A 349 1.50 11.68 6.22
N LEU A 350 2.40 12.54 6.71
CA LEU A 350 2.40 12.98 8.11
C LEU A 350 1.05 13.58 8.51
N LEU A 351 0.46 14.41 7.65
CA LEU A 351 -0.87 14.98 7.86
C LEU A 351 -1.94 13.89 7.93
N SER A 352 -1.87 12.87 7.06
CA SER A 352 -2.84 11.78 7.11
C SER A 352 -2.73 10.97 8.41
N TRP A 353 -1.54 10.86 9.01
CA TRP A 353 -1.35 10.17 10.30
C TRP A 353 -1.99 10.94 11.44
N VAL A 354 -1.75 12.25 11.48
CA VAL A 354 -2.29 13.15 12.50
C VAL A 354 -3.81 13.19 12.46
N VAL A 355 -4.42 13.06 11.27
CA VAL A 355 -5.89 13.07 11.11
C VAL A 355 -6.51 11.69 11.35
N THR A 356 -5.86 10.61 10.91
CA THR A 356 -6.45 9.26 10.99
C THR A 356 -6.71 8.82 12.43
N LEU A 357 -5.76 9.04 13.34
CA LEU A 357 -5.88 8.67 14.75
C LEU A 357 -7.08 9.31 15.46
N PRO A 358 -7.24 10.64 15.48
CA PRO A 358 -8.36 11.29 16.16
C PRO A 358 -9.70 10.96 15.48
N CYS A 359 -9.76 10.87 14.15
CA CYS A 359 -10.99 10.46 13.46
C CYS A 359 -11.44 9.06 13.91
N ALA A 360 -10.52 8.09 13.91
CA ALA A 360 -10.86 6.73 14.34
C ALA A 360 -11.20 6.66 15.83
N ALA A 361 -10.50 7.42 16.68
CA ALA A 361 -10.79 7.50 18.11
C ALA A 361 -12.19 8.08 18.38
N LEU A 362 -12.56 9.16 17.70
CA LEU A 362 -13.86 9.80 17.85
C LEU A 362 -14.98 8.87 17.38
N ILE A 363 -14.86 8.28 16.18
CA ILE A 363 -15.90 7.39 15.65
C ILE A 363 -16.06 6.16 16.56
N ALA A 364 -14.96 5.50 16.94
CA ALA A 364 -15.03 4.34 17.83
C ALA A 364 -15.57 4.68 19.22
N GLY A 365 -15.19 5.83 19.78
CA GLY A 365 -15.72 6.31 21.06
C GLY A 365 -17.22 6.53 21.03
N VAL A 366 -17.74 7.18 19.97
CA VAL A 366 -19.18 7.37 19.77
C VAL A 366 -19.90 6.04 19.59
N VAL A 367 -19.38 5.13 18.76
CA VAL A 367 -19.98 3.80 18.56
C VAL A 367 -20.03 3.03 19.88
N TYR A 368 -18.95 3.04 20.66
CA TYR A 368 -18.92 2.39 21.96
C TYR A 368 -19.97 2.98 22.90
N TRP A 369 -20.06 4.31 22.98
CA TRP A 369 -21.05 4.99 23.83
C TRP A 369 -22.50 4.64 23.46
N VAL A 370 -22.80 4.49 22.17
CA VAL A 370 -24.15 4.10 21.70
C VAL A 370 -24.45 2.64 22.03
N VAL A 371 -23.49 1.73 21.82
CA VAL A 371 -23.70 0.29 21.95
C VAL A 371 -23.59 -0.21 23.40
N ALA A 372 -22.89 0.53 24.26
CA ALA A 372 -22.72 0.19 25.68
C ALA A 372 -23.87 0.71 26.57
N ARG A 373 -24.78 1.52 26.01
CA ARG A 373 -26.05 1.91 26.63
C ARG A 373 -27.15 0.97 26.17
#